data_AF-A0A660SE75-F1
#
_entry.id   AF-A0A660SE75-F1
#
_cell.length_a   1.000
_cell.length_b   1.000
_cell.length_c   1.000
_cell.angle_alpha   90.00
_cell.angle_beta   90.00
_cell.angle_gamma   90.00
#
_symmetry.space_group_name_H-M   'P 1'
#
loop_
_entity.id
_entity.type
_entity.pdbx_description
1 polymer ?
#
loop_
_entity_poly.entity_id
_entity_poly.type
_entity_poly.pdbx_seq_one_letter_code
_entity_poly.pdbx_strand_id
1 'polypeptide(L)'
;MGRNNMRIGVSRWLIIFIFFGRLFATSLIPASIEEMTRRSSLILTGVVRSISISENPDNGMIFRTIEIEPDWVLKGEIRKGQTVYIYALGGKLKGMTMKVPGAPEFTVGEKVLVFLKKDRQNRWRVFGMAEGKFSLVDTRRGVRAVRALDEINFVEPKGERVTFKSEYPFDELIGIVLSQLRK
;
A
#
# COMPACT_ATOMS: atom_id res chain seq x y z
N MET A 1 53.48 9.54 56.55
CA MET A 1 52.79 10.81 56.24
C MET A 1 52.81 10.99 54.72
N GLY A 2 51.63 11.04 54.08
CA GLY A 2 51.40 11.65 52.77
C GLY A 2 51.98 11.00 51.51
N ARG A 3 51.30 9.97 50.98
CA ARG A 3 51.30 9.64 49.54
C ARG A 3 50.46 10.71 48.80
N ASN A 4 50.60 10.78 47.46
CA ASN A 4 49.85 11.56 46.45
C ASN A 4 50.70 12.72 45.86
N ASN A 5 50.83 12.88 44.54
CA ASN A 5 49.73 13.14 43.61
C ASN A 5 50.06 12.66 42.18
N MET A 6 49.25 11.75 41.65
CA MET A 6 49.18 11.40 40.24
C MET A 6 48.04 12.21 39.61
N ARG A 7 48.36 13.15 38.72
CA ARG A 7 47.38 13.82 37.85
C ARG A 7 47.68 13.38 36.42
N ILE A 8 47.01 12.32 35.98
CA ILE A 8 47.05 11.84 34.60
C ILE A 8 46.21 12.81 33.77
N GLY A 9 46.86 13.60 32.93
CA GLY A 9 46.20 14.36 31.87
C GLY A 9 45.87 13.42 30.73
N VAL A 10 44.59 13.18 30.47
CA VAL A 10 44.15 12.46 29.26
C VAL A 10 43.55 13.48 28.31
N SER A 11 44.25 13.63 27.19
CA SER A 11 44.04 14.61 26.14
C SER A 11 43.06 14.09 25.08
N ARG A 12 42.27 15.01 24.50
CA ARG A 12 41.63 14.95 23.17
C ARG A 12 40.49 13.95 22.93
N TRP A 13 39.32 14.42 23.34
CA TRP A 13 38.06 14.45 22.57
C TRP A 13 38.12 13.92 21.13
N LEU A 14 37.40 12.83 20.90
CA LEU A 14 36.79 12.49 19.61
C LEU A 14 35.41 11.92 19.91
N ILE A 15 34.48 12.81 20.24
CA ILE A 15 33.06 12.46 20.35
C ILE A 15 32.58 12.19 18.93
N ILE A 16 32.51 10.90 18.55
CA ILE A 16 31.78 10.46 17.37
C ILE A 16 30.30 10.71 17.67
N PHE A 17 29.77 11.81 17.16
CA PHE A 17 28.34 12.09 17.13
C PHE A 17 27.73 11.19 16.06
N ILE A 18 27.32 9.97 16.45
CA ILE A 18 26.45 9.16 15.60
C ILE A 18 25.11 9.89 15.58
N PHE A 19 24.90 10.71 14.54
CA PHE A 19 23.57 11.16 14.14
C PHE A 19 22.79 9.90 13.74
N PHE A 20 22.16 9.24 14.71
CA PHE A 20 21.07 8.31 14.47
C PHE A 20 19.93 9.12 13.88
N GLY A 21 19.99 9.35 12.56
CA GLY A 21 18.83 9.80 11.80
C GLY A 21 17.75 8.77 12.05
N ARG A 22 16.71 9.15 12.80
CA ARG A 22 15.49 8.36 12.90
C ARG A 22 14.90 8.32 11.50
N LEU A 23 15.21 7.27 10.76
CA LEU A 23 14.45 6.89 9.57
C LEU A 23 13.01 6.71 10.06
N PHE A 24 12.15 7.65 9.74
CA PHE A 24 10.71 7.53 9.96
C PHE A 24 10.21 6.42 9.02
N ALA A 25 10.34 5.18 9.43
CA ALA A 25 9.66 4.06 8.81
C ALA A 25 8.18 4.20 9.11
N THR A 26 7.38 4.55 8.10
CA THR A 26 5.92 4.60 8.22
C THR A 26 5.40 3.20 8.53
N SER A 27 5.06 3.00 9.80
CA SER A 27 4.51 1.76 10.33
C SER A 27 3.01 1.73 10.09
N LEU A 28 2.53 0.83 9.23
CA LEU A 28 1.10 0.61 9.00
C LEU A 28 0.67 -0.61 9.83
N ILE A 29 -0.47 -0.51 10.54
CA ILE A 29 -1.18 -1.69 11.05
C ILE A 29 -2.08 -2.16 9.90
N PRO A 30 -1.96 -3.42 9.44
CA PRO A 30 -2.78 -3.92 8.34
C PRO A 30 -4.26 -3.99 8.74
N ALA A 31 -5.12 -3.53 7.84
CA ALA A 31 -6.56 -3.63 7.92
C ALA A 31 -7.05 -5.03 7.54
N SER A 32 -7.95 -5.58 8.36
CA SER A 32 -8.69 -6.80 8.01
C SER A 32 -9.59 -6.58 6.78
N ILE A 33 -10.03 -7.66 6.11
CA ILE A 33 -10.96 -7.54 4.97
C ILE A 33 -12.24 -6.80 5.38
N GLU A 34 -12.73 -7.03 6.60
CA GLU A 34 -13.89 -6.36 7.18
C GLU A 34 -13.65 -4.85 7.35
N GLU A 35 -12.49 -4.47 7.88
CA GLU A 35 -12.08 -3.08 8.04
C GLU A 35 -12.00 -2.35 6.69
N MET A 36 -11.33 -2.96 5.72
CA MET A 36 -11.23 -2.43 4.36
C MET A 36 -12.61 -2.31 3.71
N THR A 37 -13.46 -3.33 3.86
CA THR A 37 -14.81 -3.35 3.29
C THR A 37 -15.64 -2.21 3.86
N ARG A 38 -15.57 -2.00 5.18
CA ARG A 38 -16.32 -0.95 5.86
C ARG A 38 -15.88 0.44 5.42
N ARG A 39 -14.56 0.67 5.34
CA ARG A 39 -13.98 2.01 5.08
C ARG A 39 -13.79 2.37 3.61
N SER A 40 -13.89 1.40 2.71
CA SER A 40 -13.87 1.68 1.27
C SER A 40 -15.22 2.24 0.82
N SER A 41 -15.18 3.20 -0.10
CA SER A 41 -16.40 3.76 -0.71
C SER A 41 -16.77 3.04 -2.01
N LEU A 42 -15.79 2.39 -2.66
CA LEU A 42 -15.99 1.61 -3.87
C LEU A 42 -15.15 0.33 -3.78
N ILE A 43 -15.75 -0.81 -4.09
CA ILE A 43 -15.06 -2.11 -4.15
C ILE A 43 -15.47 -2.75 -5.45
N LEU A 44 -14.50 -3.11 -6.29
CA LEU A 44 -14.78 -3.71 -7.59
C LEU A 44 -13.69 -4.67 -8.02
N THR A 45 -14.07 -5.59 -8.90
CA THR A 45 -13.15 -6.32 -9.76
C THR A 45 -13.11 -5.70 -11.15
N GLY A 46 -11.98 -5.86 -11.85
CA GLY A 46 -11.83 -5.35 -13.20
C GLY A 46 -10.47 -5.67 -13.80
N VAL A 47 -10.29 -5.25 -15.05
CA VAL A 47 -9.05 -5.38 -15.80
C VAL A 47 -8.32 -4.05 -15.88
N VAL A 48 -7.02 -4.04 -15.60
CA VAL A 48 -6.18 -2.86 -15.83
C VAL A 48 -6.00 -2.65 -17.32
N ARG A 49 -6.51 -1.54 -17.86
CA ARG A 49 -6.45 -1.20 -19.28
C ARG A 49 -5.22 -0.39 -19.65
N SER A 50 -4.87 0.59 -18.81
CA SER A 50 -3.72 1.44 -19.05
C SER A 50 -3.11 1.95 -17.74
N ILE A 51 -1.83 2.30 -17.80
CA ILE A 51 -1.12 2.97 -16.70
C ILE A 51 -0.37 4.14 -17.34
N SER A 52 -0.66 5.35 -16.90
CA SER A 52 0.04 6.56 -17.33
C SER A 52 0.76 7.20 -16.16
N ILE A 53 1.88 7.87 -16.42
CA ILE A 53 2.66 8.58 -15.41
C ILE A 53 2.58 10.06 -15.71
N SER A 54 2.24 10.85 -14.70
CA SER A 54 2.25 12.31 -14.76
C SER A 54 2.98 12.88 -13.55
N GLU A 55 3.40 14.13 -13.69
CA GLU A 55 3.95 14.91 -12.59
C GLU A 55 2.96 16.02 -12.28
N ASN A 56 2.75 16.28 -10.99
CA ASN A 56 2.01 17.46 -10.59
C ASN A 56 2.90 18.70 -10.72
N PRO A 57 2.57 19.66 -11.60
CA PRO A 57 3.40 20.84 -11.81
C PRO A 57 3.56 21.71 -10.56
N ASP A 58 2.61 21.65 -9.62
CA ASP A 58 2.63 22.52 -8.43
C ASP A 58 3.63 22.06 -7.36
N ASN A 59 3.90 20.75 -7.28
CA ASN A 59 4.69 20.19 -6.18
C ASN A 59 5.69 19.10 -6.61
N GLY A 60 5.84 18.84 -7.91
CA GLY A 60 6.77 17.86 -8.47
C GLY A 60 6.44 16.39 -8.13
N MET A 61 5.29 16.11 -7.50
CA MET A 61 4.94 14.73 -7.15
C MET A 61 4.59 13.93 -8.41
N ILE A 62 5.23 12.77 -8.55
CA ILE A 62 4.94 11.83 -9.63
C ILE A 62 3.73 10.96 -9.24
N PHE A 63 2.75 10.90 -10.12
CA PHE A 63 1.58 10.06 -9.99
C PHE A 63 1.50 9.05 -11.13
N ARG A 64 1.02 7.85 -10.80
CA ARG A 64 0.48 6.91 -11.76
C ARG A 64 -1.03 7.02 -11.78
N THR A 65 -1.61 7.11 -12.97
CA THR A 65 -3.04 6.99 -13.19
C THR A 65 -3.29 5.63 -13.81
N ILE A 66 -4.00 4.78 -13.07
CA ILE A 66 -4.35 3.42 -13.46
C ILE A 66 -5.80 3.42 -13.91
N GLU A 67 -6.02 2.99 -15.15
CA GLU A 67 -7.33 2.84 -15.75
C GLU A 67 -7.82 1.41 -15.56
N ILE A 68 -8.96 1.25 -14.89
CA ILE A 68 -9.61 -0.05 -14.68
C ILE A 68 -10.95 -0.06 -15.37
N GLU A 69 -11.17 -1.06 -16.22
CA GLU A 69 -12.48 -1.43 -16.71
C GLU A 69 -13.14 -2.39 -15.71
N PRO A 70 -14.23 -1.98 -15.03
CA PRO A 70 -14.85 -2.81 -14.00
C PRO A 70 -15.66 -3.97 -14.59
N ASP A 71 -15.45 -5.17 -14.05
CA ASP A 71 -16.21 -6.38 -14.38
C ASP A 71 -17.40 -6.55 -13.41
N TRP A 72 -17.13 -6.37 -12.11
CA TRP A 72 -18.14 -6.51 -11.07
C TRP A 72 -17.90 -5.52 -9.94
N VAL A 73 -18.92 -4.72 -9.63
CA VAL A 73 -18.94 -3.78 -8.51
C VAL A 73 -19.59 -4.46 -7.30
N LEU A 74 -18.81 -4.60 -6.23
CA LEU A 74 -19.22 -5.24 -4.98
C LEU A 74 -19.82 -4.22 -4.01
N LYS A 75 -19.29 -2.99 -3.99
CA LYS A 75 -19.76 -1.88 -3.13
C LYS A 75 -19.63 -0.57 -3.89
N GLY A 76 -20.59 0.33 -3.70
CA GLY A 76 -20.60 1.66 -4.31
C GLY A 76 -21.29 1.65 -5.68
N GLU A 77 -21.39 2.82 -6.29
CA GLU A 77 -22.11 3.02 -7.55
C GLU A 77 -21.19 3.60 -8.62
N ILE A 78 -21.24 3.01 -9.80
CA ILE A 78 -20.64 3.53 -11.04
C ILE A 78 -21.65 3.34 -12.16
N ARG A 79 -21.58 4.18 -13.20
CA ARG A 79 -22.42 3.99 -14.39
C ARG A 79 -21.98 2.72 -15.13
N LYS A 80 -22.92 2.03 -15.77
CA LYS A 80 -22.61 0.86 -16.59
C LYS A 80 -21.62 1.26 -17.70
N GLY A 81 -20.54 0.49 -17.86
CA GLY A 81 -19.47 0.77 -18.82
C GLY A 81 -18.55 1.94 -18.43
N GLN A 82 -18.69 2.49 -17.21
CA GLN A 82 -17.80 3.54 -16.73
C GLN A 82 -16.46 2.96 -16.29
N THR A 83 -15.40 3.45 -16.91
CA THR A 83 -14.02 3.23 -16.48
C THR A 83 -13.72 3.93 -15.15
N VAL A 84 -12.94 3.29 -14.28
CA VAL A 84 -12.47 3.85 -13.01
C VAL A 84 -10.99 4.20 -13.08
N TYR A 85 -10.66 5.44 -12.73
CA TYR A 85 -9.28 5.93 -12.68
C TYR A 85 -8.78 5.99 -11.23
N ILE A 86 -7.71 5.25 -10.94
CA ILE A 86 -7.05 5.22 -9.64
C ILE A 86 -5.76 6.03 -9.73
N TYR A 87 -5.51 6.86 -8.72
CA TYR A 87 -4.29 7.63 -8.60
C TYR A 87 -3.38 6.97 -7.56
N ALA A 88 -2.16 6.63 -7.95
CA ALA A 88 -1.12 6.11 -7.05
C ALA A 88 0.07 7.06 -7.06
N LEU A 89 0.73 7.22 -5.91
CA LEU A 89 1.98 8.00 -5.84
C LEU A 89 3.16 7.14 -6.30
N GLY A 90 4.16 7.80 -6.87
CA GLY A 90 5.39 7.16 -7.32
C GLY A 90 5.37 6.81 -8.80
N GLY A 91 6.50 6.32 -9.29
CA GLY A 91 6.73 6.02 -10.69
C GLY A 91 8.07 6.58 -11.17
N LYS A 92 8.30 6.44 -12.47
CA LYS A 92 9.52 6.93 -13.13
C LYS A 92 9.13 7.86 -14.26
N LEU A 93 9.60 9.10 -14.23
CA LEU A 93 9.32 10.12 -15.23
C LEU A 93 10.59 10.91 -15.54
N LYS A 94 10.95 11.04 -16.82
CA LYS A 94 12.10 11.86 -17.29
C LYS A 94 13.41 11.61 -16.53
N GLY A 95 13.72 10.33 -16.24
CA GLY A 95 14.92 9.94 -15.49
C GLY A 95 14.81 10.04 -13.96
N MET A 96 13.80 10.75 -13.43
CA MET A 96 13.50 10.79 -12.01
C MET A 96 12.69 9.56 -11.60
N THR A 97 13.06 8.92 -10.49
CA THR A 97 12.31 7.79 -9.93
C THR A 97 11.84 8.15 -8.54
N MET A 98 10.53 8.18 -8.33
CA MET A 98 9.91 8.34 -7.02
C MET A 98 9.39 6.98 -6.57
N LYS A 99 10.07 6.37 -5.60
CA LYS A 99 9.59 5.16 -4.94
C LYS A 99 8.83 5.55 -3.68
N VAL A 100 7.62 5.01 -3.54
CA VAL A 100 6.80 5.18 -2.35
C VAL A 100 6.59 3.78 -1.76
N PRO A 101 7.20 3.46 -0.61
CA PRO A 101 7.06 2.16 0.02
C PRO A 101 5.59 1.79 0.23
N GLY A 102 5.23 0.56 -0.14
CA GLY A 102 3.86 0.05 -0.06
C GLY A 102 2.89 0.67 -1.08
N ALA A 103 3.35 1.44 -2.06
CA ALA A 103 2.47 1.89 -3.15
C ALA A 103 1.93 0.68 -3.92
N PRO A 104 0.65 0.68 -4.32
CA PRO A 104 0.07 -0.43 -5.05
C PRO A 104 0.72 -0.54 -6.43
N GLU A 105 1.29 -1.70 -6.76
CA GLU A 105 1.81 -1.96 -8.09
C GLU A 105 0.76 -2.58 -9.00
N PHE A 106 0.73 -2.13 -10.25
CA PHE A 106 -0.21 -2.59 -11.26
C PHE A 106 0.50 -2.97 -12.56
N THR A 107 -0.06 -3.94 -13.28
CA THR A 107 0.38 -4.39 -14.60
C THR A 107 -0.79 -4.31 -15.58
N VAL A 108 -0.55 -3.75 -16.76
CA VAL A 108 -1.56 -3.70 -17.84
C VAL A 108 -1.99 -5.12 -18.21
N GLY A 109 -3.31 -5.34 -18.33
CA GLY A 109 -3.92 -6.63 -18.63
C GLY A 109 -4.18 -7.52 -17.42
N GLU A 110 -3.71 -7.16 -16.22
CA GLU A 110 -3.98 -7.96 -15.03
C GLU A 110 -5.45 -7.79 -14.57
N LYS A 111 -6.03 -8.86 -14.04
CA LYS A 111 -7.31 -8.81 -13.32
C LYS A 111 -7.05 -8.48 -11.86
N VAL A 112 -7.84 -7.56 -11.30
CA VAL A 112 -7.69 -7.12 -9.90
C VAL A 112 -9.02 -7.09 -9.18
N LEU A 113 -8.95 -7.25 -7.86
CA LEU A 113 -9.95 -6.76 -6.91
C LEU A 113 -9.34 -5.58 -6.16
N VAL A 114 -10.04 -4.45 -6.16
CA VAL A 114 -9.56 -3.22 -5.52
C VAL A 114 -10.57 -2.64 -4.54
N PHE A 115 -10.06 -2.24 -3.38
CA PHE A 115 -10.73 -1.51 -2.33
C PHE A 115 -10.35 -0.03 -2.46
N LEU A 116 -11.32 0.84 -2.75
CA LEU A 116 -11.06 2.23 -3.11
C LEU A 116 -11.71 3.20 -2.13
N LYS A 117 -11.00 4.30 -1.87
CA LYS A 117 -11.49 5.47 -1.14
C LYS A 117 -11.21 6.74 -1.93
N LYS A 118 -11.95 7.80 -1.62
CA LYS A 118 -11.66 9.13 -2.15
C LYS A 118 -10.57 9.83 -1.33
N ASP A 119 -9.65 10.51 -2.00
CA ASP A 119 -8.77 11.47 -1.34
C ASP A 119 -9.46 12.85 -1.18
N ARG A 120 -8.74 13.82 -0.61
CA ARG A 120 -9.25 15.19 -0.39
C ARG A 120 -9.60 15.92 -1.70
N GLN A 121 -9.10 15.46 -2.84
CA GLN A 121 -9.36 15.99 -4.17
C GLN A 121 -10.43 15.17 -4.91
N ASN A 122 -11.17 14.31 -4.19
CA ASN A 122 -12.19 13.43 -4.74
C ASN A 122 -11.68 12.47 -5.82
N ARG A 123 -10.38 12.10 -5.78
CA ARG A 123 -9.79 11.08 -6.66
C ARG A 123 -9.83 9.72 -5.99
N TRP A 124 -9.99 8.65 -6.78
CA TRP A 124 -9.91 7.30 -6.24
C TRP A 124 -8.46 6.93 -5.90
N ARG A 125 -8.26 6.41 -4.69
CA ARG A 125 -7.00 5.84 -4.20
C ARG A 125 -7.26 4.44 -3.69
N VAL A 126 -6.29 3.56 -3.82
CA VAL A 126 -6.35 2.25 -3.15
C VAL A 126 -6.33 2.46 -1.64
N PHE A 127 -7.28 1.82 -0.95
CA PHE A 127 -7.32 1.78 0.50
C PHE A 127 -6.04 1.13 1.03
N GLY A 128 -5.42 1.71 2.08
CA GLY A 128 -4.21 1.12 2.66
C GLY A 128 -3.03 0.96 1.69
N MET A 129 -3.01 1.70 0.57
CA MET A 129 -2.00 1.58 -0.49
C MET A 129 -2.01 0.18 -1.13
N ALA A 130 -0.91 -0.58 -1.16
CA ALA A 130 -0.89 -1.94 -1.71
C ALA A 130 -1.82 -2.91 -0.97
N GLU A 131 -2.21 -2.59 0.27
CA GLU A 131 -3.08 -3.44 1.06
C GLU A 131 -4.48 -3.66 0.43
N GLY A 132 -5.05 -2.62 -0.15
CA GLY A 132 -6.38 -2.68 -0.76
C GLY A 132 -6.39 -3.23 -2.18
N LYS A 133 -5.28 -3.79 -2.69
CA LYS A 133 -5.18 -4.35 -4.04
C LYS A 133 -4.88 -5.84 -3.97
N PHE A 134 -5.68 -6.62 -4.68
CA PHE A 134 -5.44 -8.04 -4.92
C PHE A 134 -5.35 -8.28 -6.42
N SER A 135 -4.30 -8.97 -6.86
CA SER A 135 -4.22 -9.54 -8.20
C SER A 135 -5.01 -10.85 -8.22
N LEU A 136 -5.86 -11.03 -9.24
CA LEU A 136 -6.66 -12.23 -9.44
C LEU A 136 -5.93 -13.13 -10.42
N VAL A 137 -5.41 -14.25 -9.92
CA VAL A 137 -4.58 -15.18 -10.68
C VAL A 137 -5.34 -16.49 -10.88
N ASP A 138 -5.50 -16.90 -12.13
CA ASP A 138 -6.04 -18.21 -12.47
C ASP A 138 -5.03 -19.30 -12.11
N THR A 139 -5.46 -20.29 -11.33
CA THR A 139 -4.65 -21.45 -10.95
C THR A 139 -5.40 -22.74 -11.26
N ARG A 140 -4.71 -23.89 -11.17
CA ARG A 140 -5.37 -25.20 -11.31
C ARG A 140 -6.46 -25.46 -10.26
N ARG A 141 -6.45 -24.73 -9.15
CA ARG A 141 -7.42 -24.84 -8.05
C ARG A 141 -8.50 -23.75 -8.10
N GLY A 142 -8.59 -23.01 -9.21
CA GLY A 142 -9.47 -21.85 -9.36
C GLY A 142 -8.75 -20.51 -9.22
N VAL A 143 -9.52 -19.43 -9.14
CA VAL A 143 -8.99 -18.07 -9.03
C VAL A 143 -8.49 -17.80 -7.62
N ARG A 144 -7.28 -17.26 -7.51
CA ARG A 144 -6.65 -16.84 -6.25
C ARG A 144 -6.52 -15.32 -6.22
N ALA A 145 -6.90 -14.72 -5.10
CA ALA A 145 -6.69 -13.30 -4.82
C ALA A 145 -5.38 -13.15 -4.03
N VAL A 146 -4.35 -12.60 -4.69
CA VAL A 146 -2.99 -12.45 -4.17
C VAL A 146 -2.70 -10.98 -3.87
N ARG A 147 -2.14 -10.69 -2.72
CA ARG A 147 -1.72 -9.35 -2.31
C ARG A 147 -0.20 -9.28 -2.25
N ALA A 148 0.38 -8.28 -2.93
CA ALA A 148 1.81 -7.99 -2.86
C ALA A 148 2.11 -7.20 -1.57
N LEU A 149 2.39 -7.91 -0.49
CA LEU A 149 2.73 -7.37 0.84
C LEU A 149 4.24 -7.37 1.12
N ASP A 150 5.01 -7.97 0.23
CA ASP A 150 6.44 -8.22 0.29
C ASP A 150 7.29 -6.95 0.45
N GLU A 151 6.75 -5.77 0.11
CA GLU A 151 7.41 -4.47 0.31
C GLU A 151 6.89 -3.66 1.51
N ILE A 152 5.93 -4.18 2.29
CA ILE A 152 5.34 -3.48 3.44
C ILE A 152 5.92 -4.02 4.74
N ASN A 153 6.72 -3.19 5.42
CA ASN A 153 7.13 -3.47 6.80
C ASN A 153 5.97 -3.13 7.76
N PHE A 154 5.25 -4.15 8.19
CA PHE A 154 4.26 -4.01 9.27
C PHE A 154 5.00 -3.94 10.62
N VAL A 155 4.72 -2.93 11.43
CA VAL A 155 5.26 -2.85 12.81
C VAL A 155 4.19 -3.33 13.78
N GLU A 156 4.57 -4.35 14.54
CA GLU A 156 3.72 -5.06 15.47
C GLU A 156 3.47 -4.22 16.73
N PRO A 157 2.21 -3.99 17.12
CA PRO A 157 1.94 -3.66 18.51
C PRO A 157 2.13 -4.95 19.32
N LYS A 158 3.21 -5.02 20.12
CA LYS A 158 3.38 -5.97 21.24
C LYS A 158 3.97 -7.37 20.92
N GLY A 159 4.88 -7.49 19.95
CA GLY A 159 5.82 -8.62 19.83
C GLY A 159 5.22 -9.97 19.44
N GLU A 160 4.03 -9.98 18.83
CA GLU A 160 3.39 -11.17 18.31
C GLU A 160 3.52 -11.20 16.78
N ARG A 161 4.12 -12.27 16.24
CA ARG A 161 4.26 -12.48 14.79
C ARG A 161 2.88 -12.63 14.16
N VAL A 162 2.37 -11.56 13.55
CA VAL A 162 1.15 -11.65 12.75
C VAL A 162 1.51 -12.24 11.38
N THR A 163 1.14 -13.50 11.16
CA THR A 163 1.29 -14.13 9.83
C THR A 163 0.15 -13.64 8.95
N PHE A 164 0.46 -12.78 7.98
CA PHE A 164 -0.54 -12.25 7.06
C PHE A 164 -0.90 -13.29 6.01
N LYS A 165 -2.20 -13.58 5.86
CA LYS A 165 -2.69 -14.31 4.69
C LYS A 165 -2.61 -13.35 3.50
N SER A 166 -1.56 -13.48 2.70
CA SER A 166 -1.36 -12.72 1.46
C SER A 166 -2.18 -13.27 0.30
N GLU A 167 -2.83 -14.43 0.48
CA GLU A 167 -3.52 -15.12 -0.59
C GLU A 167 -4.81 -15.80 -0.10
N TYR A 168 -5.90 -15.60 -0.85
CA TYR A 168 -7.22 -16.16 -0.57
C TYR A 168 -7.76 -16.88 -1.81
N PRO A 169 -8.52 -17.98 -1.66
CA PRO A 169 -9.48 -18.37 -2.68
C PRO A 169 -10.39 -17.17 -2.98
N PHE A 170 -10.60 -16.85 -4.25
CA PHE A 170 -11.33 -15.65 -4.62
C PHE A 170 -12.78 -15.68 -4.11
N ASP A 171 -13.43 -16.84 -4.19
CA ASP A 171 -14.77 -17.09 -3.65
C ASP A 171 -14.87 -16.89 -2.13
N GLU A 172 -13.88 -17.37 -1.36
CA GLU A 172 -13.79 -17.14 0.09
C GLU A 172 -13.73 -15.63 0.40
N LEU A 173 -12.85 -14.91 -0.30
CA LEU A 173 -12.68 -13.46 -0.10
C LEU A 173 -13.97 -12.70 -0.44
N ILE A 174 -14.59 -13.00 -1.58
CA ILE A 174 -15.86 -12.39 -1.97
C ILE A 174 -16.97 -12.71 -0.96
N GLY A 175 -17.03 -13.94 -0.44
CA GLY A 175 -17.95 -14.32 0.62
C GLY A 175 -17.79 -13.45 1.86
N ILE A 176 -16.55 -13.19 2.30
CA ILE A 176 -16.26 -12.29 3.42
C ILE A 176 -16.75 -10.88 3.11
N VAL A 177 -16.40 -10.30 1.96
CA VAL A 177 -16.82 -8.94 1.57
C VAL A 177 -18.34 -8.82 1.55
N LEU A 178 -19.03 -9.72 0.85
CA LEU A 178 -20.49 -9.69 0.73
C LEU A 178 -21.19 -9.89 2.08
N SER A 179 -20.64 -10.72 2.97
CA SER A 179 -21.20 -10.91 4.31
C SER A 179 -21.18 -9.63 5.14
N GLN A 180 -20.15 -8.79 4.97
CA GLN A 180 -20.02 -7.52 5.69
C GLN A 180 -20.90 -6.42 5.12
N LEU A 181 -21.24 -6.48 3.82
CA LEU A 181 -22.14 -5.51 3.19
C LEU A 181 -23.62 -5.73 3.52
N ARG A 182 -23.97 -6.92 4.03
CA ARG A 182 -25.34 -7.27 4.45
C ARG A 182 -25.67 -6.86 5.88
N LYS A 183 -24.67 -6.44 6.66
CA LYS A 183 -24.83 -5.98 8.05
C LYS A 183 -25.06 -4.47 8.07
#